data_AF-A0A7C5SKZ8-F1
#
_entry.id   AF-A0A7C5SKZ8-F1
#
_cell.length_a   1.000
_cell.length_b   1.000
_cell.length_c   1.000
_cell.angle_alpha   90.00
_cell.angle_beta   90.00
_cell.angle_gamma   90.00
#
_symmetry.space_group_name_H-M   'P 1'
#
loop_
_entity.id
_entity.type
_entity.pdbx_description
1 polymer ?
#
loop_
_entity_poly.entity_id
_entity_poly.type
_entity_poly.pdbx_seq_one_letter_code
_entity_poly.pdbx_strand_id
1 'polypeptide(L)'
;IEVKEWVWFQYPWTRLEDTYQFIKRMLTETYKENGKLEWTYEDIISGFKEWYGIDVGEAYYTRALKILLEKGIIKRDETRGVYRLVV
;
A
#
# COMPACT_ATOMS: atom_id res chain seq x y z
N ILE A 1 17.76 -27.37 2.62
CA ILE A 1 17.90 -25.92 2.30
C ILE A 1 17.09 -25.22 3.36
N GLU A 2 17.76 -24.59 4.34
CA GLU A 2 17.11 -23.92 5.46
C GLU A 2 16.96 -22.44 5.08
N VAL A 3 15.75 -22.02 4.72
CA VAL A 3 15.46 -20.60 4.55
C VAL A 3 15.27 -20.05 5.96
N LYS A 4 16.29 -19.34 6.47
CA LYS A 4 16.11 -18.45 7.61
C LYS A 4 15.08 -17.38 7.20
N GLU A 5 14.04 -17.22 8.00
CA GLU A 5 12.88 -16.38 7.70
C GLU A 5 13.31 -14.99 7.19
N TRP A 6 12.76 -14.57 6.05
CA TRP A 6 13.07 -13.26 5.47
C TRP A 6 12.21 -12.21 6.17
N VAL A 7 12.84 -11.45 7.06
CA VAL A 7 12.19 -10.37 7.81
C VAL A 7 12.64 -9.03 7.24
N TRP A 8 11.67 -8.15 6.95
CA TRP A 8 11.97 -6.76 6.58
C TRP A 8 12.08 -5.89 7.83
N PHE A 9 13.21 -5.20 7.97
CA PHE A 9 13.42 -4.24 9.05
C PHE A 9 13.15 -2.84 8.53
N GLN A 10 12.16 -2.16 9.10
CA GLN A 10 11.82 -0.80 8.74
C GLN A 10 12.55 0.21 9.62
N TYR A 11 13.30 1.13 9.01
CA TYR A 11 14.03 2.17 9.72
C TYR A 11 13.24 3.49 9.77
N PRO A 12 13.41 4.33 10.80
CA PRO A 12 12.68 5.61 10.90
C PRO A 12 12.83 6.51 9.66
N TRP A 13 14.02 6.54 9.06
CA TRP A 13 14.34 7.38 7.90
C TRP A 13 13.83 6.81 6.57
N THR A 14 13.52 5.51 6.49
CA THR A 14 12.93 4.88 5.30
C THR A 14 11.44 4.62 5.44
N ARG A 15 10.87 4.77 6.64
CA ARG A 15 9.49 4.38 6.97
C ARG A 15 8.43 4.86 5.98
N LEU A 16 8.49 6.13 5.56
CA LEU A 16 7.53 6.65 4.56
C LEU A 16 7.73 6.02 3.19
N GLU A 17 8.99 5.80 2.81
CA GLU A 17 9.35 5.17 1.55
C GLU A 17 8.90 3.71 1.49
N ASP A 18 9.24 2.93 2.51
CA ASP A 18 8.80 1.56 2.69
C ASP A 18 7.27 1.48 2.63
N THR A 19 6.57 2.37 3.33
CA THR A 19 5.10 2.39 3.35
C THR A 19 4.50 2.52 1.95
N TYR A 20 4.93 3.49 1.13
CA TYR A 20 4.33 3.68 -0.19
C TYR A 20 4.71 2.55 -1.16
N GLN A 21 5.92 2.00 -1.05
CA GLN A 21 6.35 0.87 -1.86
C GLN A 21 5.57 -0.40 -1.52
N PHE A 22 5.30 -0.62 -0.23
CA PHE A 22 4.52 -1.76 0.25
C PHE A 22 3.06 -1.65 -0.16
N ILE A 23 2.44 -0.47 -0.01
CA ILE A 23 1.08 -0.24 -0.53
C ILE A 23 1.04 -0.50 -2.04
N LYS A 24 2.00 0.03 -2.81
CA LYS A 24 2.09 -0.23 -4.26
C LYS A 24 2.16 -1.74 -4.55
N ARG A 25 3.04 -2.46 -3.86
CA ARG A 25 3.21 -3.91 -4.03
C ARG A 25 1.91 -4.64 -3.74
N MET A 26 1.30 -4.40 -2.59
CA MET A 26 0.03 -4.99 -2.20
C MET A 26 -1.06 -4.80 -3.27
N LEU A 27 -1.27 -3.56 -3.72
CA LEU A 27 -2.27 -3.25 -4.75
C LEU A 27 -1.97 -3.97 -6.08
N THR A 28 -0.71 -3.99 -6.49
CA THR A 28 -0.28 -4.62 -7.76
C THR A 28 -0.42 -6.14 -7.72
N GLU A 29 -0.01 -6.77 -6.63
CA GLU A 29 -0.10 -8.22 -6.49
C GLU A 29 -1.57 -8.66 -6.35
N THR A 30 -2.39 -7.95 -5.58
CA THR A 30 -3.82 -8.26 -5.49
C THR A 30 -4.53 -8.08 -6.84
N TYR A 31 -4.12 -7.10 -7.65
CA TYR A 31 -4.61 -6.97 -9.02
C TYR A 31 -4.20 -8.16 -9.90
N LYS A 32 -2.96 -8.64 -9.81
CA LYS A 32 -2.51 -9.82 -10.55
C LYS A 32 -3.26 -11.10 -10.14
N GLU A 33 -3.56 -11.24 -8.86
CA GLU A 33 -4.22 -12.44 -8.32
C GLU A 33 -5.72 -12.46 -8.63
N ASN A 34 -6.41 -11.34 -8.46
CA ASN A 34 -7.88 -11.32 -8.45
C ASN A 34 -8.51 -10.20 -9.32
N GLY A 35 -7.70 -9.38 -9.98
CA GLY A 35 -8.18 -8.29 -10.83
C GLY A 35 -8.75 -7.07 -10.09
N LYS A 36 -8.60 -6.99 -8.75
CA LYS A 36 -9.13 -5.86 -7.95
C LYS A 36 -8.38 -4.56 -8.29
N LEU A 37 -9.11 -3.58 -8.83
CA LEU A 37 -8.57 -2.27 -9.23
C LEU A 37 -8.93 -1.14 -8.27
N GLU A 38 -10.03 -1.26 -7.54
CA GLU A 38 -10.60 -0.19 -6.73
C GLU A 38 -10.50 -0.51 -5.24
N TRP A 39 -10.10 0.48 -4.44
CA TRP A 39 -9.82 0.34 -3.03
C TRP A 39 -10.31 1.57 -2.27
N THR A 40 -11.05 1.38 -1.17
CA THR A 40 -11.29 2.48 -0.23
C THR A 40 -10.04 2.75 0.62
N TYR A 41 -10.00 3.87 1.32
CA TYR A 41 -8.93 4.14 2.30
C TYR A 41 -8.85 3.03 3.37
N GLU A 42 -10.01 2.58 3.85
CA GLU A 42 -10.13 1.53 4.87
C GLU A 42 -9.68 0.16 4.34
N ASP A 43 -10.03 -0.19 3.09
CA ASP A 43 -9.53 -1.40 2.43
C ASP A 43 -8.00 -1.42 2.38
N ILE A 44 -7.37 -0.27 2.07
CA ILE A 44 -5.91 -0.18 1.97
C ILE A 44 -5.28 -0.38 3.34
N ILE A 45 -5.80 0.26 4.38
CA ILE A 45 -5.27 0.09 5.75
C ILE A 45 -5.45 -1.35 6.23
N SER A 46 -6.64 -1.91 6.06
CA SER A 46 -6.94 -3.27 6.49
C SER A 46 -6.08 -4.28 5.74
N GLY A 47 -6.00 -4.15 4.41
CA GLY A 47 -5.15 -5.01 3.58
C GLY A 47 -3.68 -4.89 3.96
N PHE A 48 -3.19 -3.68 4.24
CA PHE A 48 -1.79 -3.47 4.63
C PHE A 48 -1.48 -4.16 5.96
N LYS A 49 -2.38 -4.05 6.94
CA LYS A 49 -2.25 -4.73 8.24
C LYS A 49 -2.26 -6.24 8.10
N GLU A 50 -3.12 -6.77 7.25
CA GLU A 50 -3.22 -8.20 6.98
C GLU A 50 -1.97 -8.74 6.25
N TRP A 51 -1.48 -8.01 5.26
CA TRP A 51 -0.30 -8.40 4.46
C TRP A 51 1.00 -8.35 5.24
N TYR A 52 1.19 -7.32 6.07
CA TYR A 52 2.47 -7.03 6.69
C TYR A 52 2.48 -7.20 8.22
N GLY A 53 1.33 -7.41 8.85
CA GLY A 53 1.21 -7.61 10.29
C GLY A 53 1.57 -6.37 11.13
N ILE A 54 1.64 -5.18 10.53
CA ILE A 54 2.06 -3.94 11.19
C ILE A 54 1.10 -2.78 10.89
N ASP A 55 1.07 -1.80 11.81
CA ASP A 55 0.41 -0.51 11.61
C ASP A 55 1.47 0.60 11.58
N VAL A 56 1.48 1.39 10.50
CA VAL A 56 2.44 2.49 10.35
C VAL A 56 1.93 3.82 10.90
N GLY A 57 0.63 3.93 11.20
CA GLY A 57 -0.07 5.15 11.62
C GLY A 57 -0.69 5.93 10.47
N GLU A 58 -1.83 6.58 10.75
CA GLU A 58 -2.65 7.32 9.78
C GLU A 58 -1.86 8.38 8.97
N ALA A 59 -0.95 9.09 9.65
CA ALA A 59 -0.10 10.10 9.00
C ALA A 59 0.78 9.51 7.90
N TYR A 60 1.30 8.29 8.08
CA TYR A 60 2.10 7.60 7.08
C TYR A 60 1.25 7.07 5.94
N TYR A 61 0.09 6.48 6.22
CA TYR A 61 -0.84 6.04 5.18
C TYR A 61 -1.26 7.21 4.27
N THR A 62 -1.65 8.34 4.87
CA THR A 62 -2.08 9.53 4.14
C THR A 62 -0.96 10.08 3.26
N ARG A 63 0.26 10.20 3.79
CA ARG A 63 1.43 10.68 3.03
C ARG A 63 1.84 9.71 1.94
N ALA A 64 1.79 8.40 2.20
CA ALA A 64 2.13 7.37 1.23
C ALA A 64 1.14 7.36 0.06
N LEU A 65 -0.16 7.46 0.32
CA LEU A 65 -1.18 7.58 -0.72
C LEU A 65 -1.03 8.86 -1.55
N LYS A 66 -0.69 9.99 -0.89
CA LYS A 66 -0.37 11.23 -1.61
C LYS A 66 0.79 11.02 -2.58
N ILE A 67 1.88 10.37 -2.15
CA ILE A 67 3.02 10.06 -3.01
C ILE A 67 2.60 9.16 -4.19
N LEU A 68 1.75 8.15 -3.96
CA LEU A 68 1.26 7.27 -5.02
C LEU A 68 0.37 8.00 -6.03
N LEU A 69 -0.45 8.96 -5.58
CA LEU A 69 -1.22 9.85 -6.44
C LEU A 69 -0.31 10.76 -7.27
N GLU A 70 0.68 11.40 -6.64
CA GLU A 70 1.65 12.29 -7.31
C GLU A 70 2.49 11.53 -8.34
N LYS A 71 2.83 10.27 -8.07
CA LYS A 71 3.54 9.37 -9.00
C LYS A 71 2.64 8.78 -10.09
N GLY A 72 1.32 9.02 -10.04
CA GLY A 72 0.35 8.48 -11.01
C GLY A 72 0.16 6.96 -10.94
N ILE A 73 0.55 6.32 -9.84
CA ILE A 73 0.38 4.87 -9.62
C ILE A 73 -1.08 4.56 -9.26
N ILE A 74 -1.72 5.47 -8.54
CA ILE A 74 -3.15 5.40 -8.23
C ILE A 74 -3.82 6.71 -8.64
N LYS A 75 -5.13 6.65 -8.89
CA LYS A 75 -6.00 7.80 -9.10
C LYS A 75 -7.10 7.81 -8.05
N ARG A 76 -7.48 8.98 -7.55
CA ARG A 76 -8.61 9.12 -6.64
C ARG A 76 -9.87 9.43 -7.43
N ASP A 77 -10.93 8.69 -7.19
CA ASP A 77 -12.27 9.01 -7.67
C ASP A 77 -13.00 9.81 -6.58
N GLU A 78 -13.18 11.11 -6.81
CA GLU A 78 -13.78 12.01 -5.81
C GLU A 78 -15.27 11.74 -5.57
N THR A 79 -15.96 11.13 -6.55
CA THR A 79 -17.39 10.81 -6.46
C THR A 79 -17.63 9.63 -5.53
N ARG A 80 -16.78 8.61 -5.61
CA ARG A 80 -16.93 7.34 -4.87
C ARG A 80 -16.03 7.25 -3.65
N GLY A 81 -15.08 8.17 -3.47
CA GLY A 81 -14.12 8.13 -2.36
C GLY A 81 -13.13 6.96 -2.44
N VAL A 82 -12.90 6.42 -3.65
CA VAL A 82 -12.02 5.26 -3.88
C VAL A 82 -10.71 5.64 -4.56
N TYR A 83 -9.70 4.81 -4.36
CA TYR A 83 -8.43 4.82 -5.06
C TYR A 83 -8.44 3.71 -6.10
N ARG A 84 -8.10 4.06 -7.35
CA ARG A 84 -8.00 3.14 -8.47
C ARG A 84 -6.55 2.96 -8.88
N LEU A 85 -6.08 1.72 -8.98
CA LEU A 85 -4.76 1.40 -9.50
C LEU A 85 -4.68 1.75 -11.00
N VAL A 86 -3.60 2.41 -11.40
CA VAL A 86 -3.28 2.67 -12.81
C VAL A 86 -2.40 1.53 -13.31
N VAL A 87 -2.94 0.73 -14.23
CA VAL A 87 -2.28 -0.44 -14.84
C VAL A 87 -2.01 -0.22 -16.31
#